data_AF-A0A453CEZ9-F1
#
_entry.id   AF-A0A453CEZ9-F1
#
_cell.length_a   1.000
_cell.length_b   1.000
_cell.length_c   1.000
_cell.angle_alpha   90.00
_cell.angle_beta   90.00
_cell.angle_gamma   90.00
#
_symmetry.space_group_name_H-M   'P 1'
#
loop_
_entity.id
_entity.type
_entity.pdbx_description
1 polymer ?
#
loop_
_entity_poly.entity_id
_entity_poly.type
_entity_poly.pdbx_seq_one_letter_code
_entity_poly.pdbx_strand_id
1 'polypeptide(L)'
;ILEALTTERCLERISLERFEVLGDAFLKYVVGRHNFLTYEGLDEGQLTSRRSAIVNNSHLYELSIKRNLQVYIRDQHFEPTQFIALGRPCKVVCSADTEVNIHTDSRENCNLRCTKSHHWLHRKTIADAVESLVGAFLVEGGFKAAFAFLHWVGIDVDFKDSSLYRVLDASSINLSLTNHTDVDELEELIGYNFKHKGLILEAFVHPSFNKHSGGCYQKLEFLGDAVLEYLITSYLYSAYPDLKPGQITDLKSLAVSNNSLAYVAVQKGIHKYLIKDSNYLSTAVNKFENYIRLPNSEKDLVEEPACPK
;
A
#
# COMPACT_ATOMS: atom_id res chain seq x y z
N ILE A 1 0.90 -0.73 21.14
CA ILE A 1 -0.58 -0.90 21.26
C ILE A 1 -1.29 0.37 21.74
N LEU A 2 -1.02 0.92 22.93
CA LEU A 2 -1.71 2.14 23.41
C LEU A 2 -1.59 3.32 22.44
N GLU A 3 -0.37 3.58 21.94
CA GLU A 3 -0.12 4.60 20.91
C GLU A 3 -0.94 4.38 19.63
N ALA A 4 -1.00 3.14 19.14
CA ALA A 4 -1.78 2.77 17.95
C ALA A 4 -3.31 2.89 18.12
N LEU A 5 -3.78 3.12 19.34
CA LEU A 5 -5.19 3.34 19.67
C LEU A 5 -5.50 4.79 20.08
N THR A 6 -4.51 5.67 20.06
CA THR A 6 -4.64 7.06 20.54
C THR A 6 -4.59 8.03 19.37
N THR A 7 -5.65 8.80 19.15
CA THR A 7 -5.68 9.81 18.09
C THR A 7 -5.05 11.12 18.58
N GLU A 8 -4.69 12.01 17.65
CA GLU A 8 -4.19 13.34 17.99
C GLU A 8 -5.19 14.19 18.79
N ARG A 9 -6.50 13.88 18.72
CA ARG A 9 -7.53 14.58 19.50
C ARG A 9 -7.37 14.40 21.01
N CYS A 10 -6.62 13.40 21.45
CA CYS A 10 -6.27 13.22 22.86
C CYS A 10 -5.29 14.29 23.37
N LEU A 11 -4.59 15.01 22.48
CA LEU A 11 -3.53 15.96 22.80
C LEU A 11 -2.41 15.35 23.66
N GLU A 12 -2.10 14.08 23.39
CA GLU A 12 -1.01 13.36 24.03
C GLU A 12 0.28 13.43 23.18
N ARG A 13 1.39 13.00 23.78
CA ARG A 13 2.69 12.90 23.08
C ARG A 13 2.76 11.72 22.10
N ILE A 14 1.80 10.81 22.18
CA ILE A 14 1.72 9.60 21.38
C ILE A 14 0.53 9.71 20.42
N SER A 15 0.69 9.20 19.21
CA SER A 15 -0.33 9.28 18.16
C SER A 15 -0.28 8.04 17.27
N LEU A 16 -1.45 7.57 16.86
CA LEU A 16 -1.60 6.41 15.99
C LEU A 16 -1.11 6.65 14.55
N GLU A 17 -0.96 7.91 14.14
CA GLU A 17 -0.79 8.30 12.73
C GLU A 17 0.50 7.77 12.09
N ARG A 18 1.62 7.72 12.82
CA ARG A 18 2.87 7.16 12.25
C ARG A 18 2.73 5.67 11.97
N PHE A 19 2.08 4.96 12.88
CA PHE A 19 1.77 3.54 12.69
C PHE A 19 0.71 3.32 11.60
N GLU A 20 -0.28 4.21 11.47
CA GLU A 20 -1.28 4.19 10.40
C GLU A 20 -0.59 4.23 9.03
N VAL A 21 0.30 5.20 8.80
CA VAL A 21 1.02 5.34 7.53
C VAL A 21 1.81 4.08 7.17
N LEU A 22 2.51 3.48 8.15
CA LEU A 22 3.23 2.22 7.94
C LEU A 22 2.29 1.02 7.70
N GLY A 23 1.22 0.95 8.48
CA GLY A 23 0.24 -0.13 8.47
C GLY A 23 -0.59 -0.16 7.18
N ASP A 24 -1.01 1.00 6.67
CA ASP A 24 -1.68 1.17 5.38
C ASP A 24 -0.80 0.63 4.23
N ALA A 25 0.46 1.06 4.18
CA ALA A 25 1.40 0.60 3.15
C ALA A 25 1.65 -0.92 3.23
N PHE A 26 1.82 -1.46 4.44
CA PHE A 26 1.99 -2.90 4.63
C PHE A 26 0.73 -3.69 4.26
N LEU A 27 -0.46 -3.20 4.67
CA LEU A 27 -1.74 -3.83 4.37
C LEU A 27 -1.99 -3.92 2.87
N LYS A 28 -1.74 -2.84 2.12
CA LYS A 28 -1.81 -2.83 0.65
C LYS A 28 -0.85 -3.83 0.01
N TYR A 29 0.38 -3.93 0.53
CA TYR A 29 1.38 -4.89 0.06
C TYR A 29 0.92 -6.34 0.27
N VAL A 30 0.51 -6.73 1.48
CA VAL A 30 0.19 -8.12 1.79
C VAL A 30 -1.08 -8.58 1.09
N VAL A 31 -2.10 -7.72 1.01
CA VAL A 31 -3.34 -8.00 0.27
C VAL A 31 -3.06 -8.05 -1.23
N GLY A 32 -2.22 -7.13 -1.75
CA GLY A 32 -1.79 -7.13 -3.14
C GLY A 32 -1.07 -8.43 -3.51
N ARG A 33 -0.11 -8.85 -2.68
CA ARG A 33 0.61 -10.11 -2.86
C ARG A 33 -0.30 -11.33 -2.80
N HIS A 34 -1.20 -11.41 -1.81
CA HIS A 34 -2.17 -12.49 -1.71
C HIS A 34 -3.05 -12.57 -2.97
N ASN A 35 -3.55 -11.42 -3.44
CA ASN A 35 -4.39 -11.37 -4.64
C ASN A 35 -3.62 -11.79 -5.89
N PHE A 36 -2.40 -11.29 -6.07
CA PHE A 36 -1.53 -11.63 -7.20
C PHE A 36 -1.25 -13.13 -7.29
N LEU A 37 -0.96 -13.78 -6.15
CA LEU A 37 -0.67 -15.22 -6.11
C LEU A 37 -1.94 -16.07 -6.24
N THR A 38 -3.06 -15.63 -5.67
CA THR A 38 -4.29 -16.45 -5.62
C THR A 38 -5.11 -16.38 -6.90
N TYR A 39 -5.12 -15.22 -7.58
CA TYR A 39 -6.04 -14.92 -8.69
C TYR A 39 -5.29 -14.60 -10.00
N GLU A 40 -4.53 -15.56 -10.50
CA GLU A 40 -3.69 -15.41 -11.71
C GLU A 40 -4.44 -14.97 -12.99
N GLY A 41 -5.73 -15.29 -13.08
CA GLY A 41 -6.58 -14.97 -14.23
C GLY A 41 -7.13 -13.55 -14.24
N LEU A 42 -6.86 -12.75 -13.21
CA LEU A 42 -7.28 -11.36 -13.14
C LEU A 42 -6.25 -10.43 -13.79
N ASP A 43 -6.74 -9.38 -14.44
CA ASP A 43 -5.92 -8.28 -14.92
C ASP A 43 -5.54 -7.29 -13.78
N GLU A 44 -4.64 -6.35 -14.08
CA GLU A 44 -4.19 -5.31 -13.15
C GLU A 44 -5.36 -4.55 -12.52
N GLY A 45 -6.33 -4.09 -13.33
CA GLY A 45 -7.45 -3.29 -12.86
C GLY A 45 -8.39 -4.07 -11.94
N GLN A 46 -8.61 -5.36 -12.23
CA GLN A 46 -9.37 -6.28 -11.38
C GLN A 46 -8.65 -6.55 -10.06
N LEU A 47 -7.33 -6.75 -10.08
CA LEU A 47 -6.50 -6.92 -8.88
C LEU A 47 -6.51 -5.65 -8.01
N THR A 48 -6.37 -4.48 -8.63
CA THR A 48 -6.49 -3.16 -7.98
C THR A 48 -7.86 -2.97 -7.34
N SER A 49 -8.93 -3.27 -8.07
CA SER A 49 -10.31 -3.17 -7.55
C SER A 49 -10.52 -4.10 -6.35
N ARG A 50 -10.02 -5.34 -6.42
CA ARG A 50 -10.13 -6.32 -5.34
C ARG A 50 -9.33 -5.91 -4.11
N ARG A 51 -8.08 -5.43 -4.29
CA ARG A 51 -7.26 -4.89 -3.20
C ARG A 51 -8.00 -3.74 -2.53
N SER A 52 -8.49 -2.77 -3.29
CA SER A 52 -9.26 -1.62 -2.78
C SER A 52 -10.55 -2.03 -2.06
N ALA A 53 -11.23 -3.09 -2.52
CA ALA A 53 -12.41 -3.63 -1.83
C ALA A 53 -12.07 -4.19 -0.43
N ILE A 54 -10.88 -4.76 -0.25
CA ILE A 54 -10.43 -5.34 1.02
C ILE A 54 -9.87 -4.26 1.96
N VAL A 55 -9.09 -3.31 1.44
CA VAL A 55 -8.37 -2.32 2.27
C VAL A 55 -9.12 -1.01 2.49
N ASN A 56 -10.29 -0.80 1.87
CA ASN A 56 -11.02 0.46 2.07
C ASN A 56 -11.53 0.63 3.51
N ASN A 57 -11.69 1.89 3.90
CA ASN A 57 -12.07 2.27 5.26
C ASN A 57 -13.45 1.71 5.67
N SER A 58 -14.37 1.46 4.75
CA SER A 58 -15.69 0.88 5.09
C SER A 58 -15.55 -0.57 5.54
N HIS A 59 -14.75 -1.37 4.81
CA HIS A 59 -14.52 -2.77 5.13
C HIS A 59 -13.70 -2.92 6.42
N LEU A 60 -12.63 -2.12 6.58
CA LEU A 60 -11.83 -2.11 7.81
C LEU A 60 -12.67 -1.71 9.03
N TYR A 61 -13.54 -0.69 8.88
CA TYR A 61 -14.52 -0.34 9.89
C TYR A 61 -15.43 -1.52 10.25
N GLU A 62 -16.00 -2.22 9.28
CA GLU A 62 -16.90 -3.36 9.54
C GLU A 62 -16.19 -4.49 10.28
N LEU A 63 -14.95 -4.82 9.92
CA LEU A 63 -14.15 -5.82 10.61
C LEU A 63 -13.84 -5.39 12.05
N SER A 64 -13.48 -4.12 12.24
CA SER A 64 -13.22 -3.52 13.56
C SER A 64 -14.44 -3.64 14.50
N ILE A 65 -15.63 -3.30 14.00
CA ILE A 65 -16.88 -3.43 14.75
C ILE A 65 -17.19 -4.88 15.10
N LYS A 66 -16.99 -5.82 14.17
CA LYS A 66 -17.17 -7.27 14.43
C LYS A 66 -16.26 -7.78 15.54
N ARG A 67 -15.08 -7.18 15.72
CA ARG A 67 -14.12 -7.50 16.80
C ARG A 67 -14.25 -6.62 18.04
N ASN A 68 -15.21 -5.70 18.04
CA ASN A 68 -15.44 -4.73 19.11
C ASN A 68 -14.18 -3.92 19.44
N LEU A 69 -13.36 -3.57 18.44
CA LEU A 69 -12.11 -2.82 18.63
C LEU A 69 -12.36 -1.34 18.98
N GLN A 70 -13.46 -0.78 18.49
CA GLN A 70 -13.80 0.64 18.65
C GLN A 70 -13.91 1.10 20.12
N VAL A 71 -14.15 0.18 21.06
CA VAL A 71 -14.26 0.50 22.50
C VAL A 71 -12.91 0.77 23.17
N TYR A 72 -11.80 0.49 22.47
CA TYR A 72 -10.44 0.70 22.95
C TYR A 72 -9.78 1.94 22.35
N ILE A 73 -10.40 2.58 21.36
CA ILE A 73 -9.88 3.77 20.68
C ILE A 73 -10.08 5.00 21.58
N ARG A 74 -9.03 5.79 21.72
CA ARG A 74 -9.01 7.06 22.46
C ARG A 74 -9.03 8.20 21.44
N ASP A 75 -10.11 8.99 21.44
CA ASP A 75 -10.31 10.10 20.50
C ASP A 75 -10.66 11.43 21.19
N GLN A 76 -10.45 11.51 22.50
CA GLN A 76 -10.81 12.68 23.30
C GLN A 76 -9.74 12.95 24.35
N HIS A 77 -9.61 14.22 24.72
CA HIS A 77 -8.75 14.65 25.81
C HIS A 77 -9.17 13.98 27.14
N PHE A 78 -8.22 13.76 28.03
CA PHE A 78 -8.50 13.18 29.33
C PHE A 78 -9.20 14.19 30.24
N GLU A 79 -10.49 13.97 30.49
CA GLU A 79 -11.26 14.73 31.49
C GLU A 79 -11.65 13.81 32.66
N PRO A 80 -11.16 14.04 33.89
CA PRO A 80 -11.41 13.17 35.04
C PRO A 80 -12.90 12.92 35.33
N THR A 81 -13.75 13.91 35.06
CA THR A 81 -15.19 13.87 35.33
C THR A 81 -15.98 13.09 34.28
N GLN A 82 -15.44 12.93 33.08
CA GLN A 82 -16.06 12.23 31.94
C GLN A 82 -15.34 10.93 31.58
N PHE A 83 -14.26 10.59 32.31
CA PHE A 83 -13.43 9.44 32.01
C PHE A 83 -14.18 8.11 32.19
N ILE A 84 -14.21 7.32 31.11
CA ILE A 84 -14.65 5.94 31.11
C ILE A 84 -13.44 5.06 30.77
N ALA A 85 -13.20 4.04 31.60
CA ALA A 85 -12.13 3.08 31.35
C ALA A 85 -12.39 2.30 30.05
N LEU A 86 -11.36 2.22 29.20
CA LEU A 86 -11.41 1.51 27.92
C LEU A 86 -11.82 0.06 28.08
N GLY A 87 -12.54 -0.48 27.09
CA GLY A 87 -13.00 -1.87 27.11
C GLY A 87 -14.17 -2.15 28.06
N ARG A 88 -14.65 -1.17 28.84
CA ARG A 88 -15.82 -1.37 29.70
C ARG A 88 -17.12 -0.96 29.00
N PRO A 89 -18.21 -1.70 29.23
CA PRO A 89 -19.53 -1.25 28.82
C PRO A 89 -19.93 -0.02 29.63
N CYS A 90 -20.70 0.85 29.00
CA CYS A 90 -21.16 2.11 29.58
C CYS A 90 -21.95 1.85 30.85
N LYS A 91 -21.83 2.74 31.84
CA LYS A 91 -22.69 2.74 33.03
C LYS A 91 -24.16 3.04 32.68
N VAL A 92 -24.40 3.73 31.57
CA VAL A 92 -25.73 4.00 31.03
C VAL A 92 -26.07 2.92 30.00
N VAL A 93 -27.08 2.10 30.28
CA VAL A 93 -27.55 1.08 29.36
C VAL A 93 -28.37 1.75 28.27
N CYS A 94 -27.81 1.82 27.05
CA CYS A 94 -28.53 2.29 25.87
C CYS A 94 -29.64 1.28 25.51
N SER A 95 -30.88 1.61 25.85
CA SER A 95 -32.12 0.94 25.41
C SER A 95 -32.77 1.75 24.27
N ALA A 96 -33.66 1.12 23.49
CA ALA A 96 -34.44 1.83 22.46
C ALA A 96 -35.18 3.06 23.02
N ASP A 97 -35.56 3.01 24.31
CA ASP A 97 -36.28 4.08 25.00
C ASP A 97 -35.37 5.23 25.49
N THR A 98 -34.06 4.98 25.65
CA THR A 98 -33.09 5.99 26.12
C THR A 98 -32.26 6.58 24.98
N GLU A 99 -32.35 6.00 23.78
CA GLU A 99 -31.68 6.43 22.53
C GLU A 99 -31.96 7.92 22.25
N VAL A 100 -33.24 8.33 22.27
CA VAL A 100 -33.65 9.70 21.91
C VAL A 100 -33.10 10.78 22.85
N ASN A 101 -32.97 10.48 24.15
CA ASN A 101 -32.54 11.45 25.17
C ASN A 101 -31.02 11.55 25.32
N ILE A 102 -30.28 10.49 24.98
CA ILE A 102 -28.81 10.46 25.08
C ILE A 102 -28.16 10.86 23.74
N HIS A 103 -28.87 10.73 22.62
CA HIS A 103 -28.38 11.04 21.27
C HIS A 103 -28.94 12.36 20.70
N THR A 104 -29.22 13.35 21.56
CA THR A 104 -29.81 14.65 21.15
C THR A 104 -28.90 15.51 20.26
N ASP A 105 -27.62 15.17 20.12
CA ASP A 105 -26.69 15.90 19.25
C ASP A 105 -26.70 15.26 17.84
N SER A 106 -27.68 15.64 17.04
CA SER A 106 -27.75 15.34 15.61
C SER A 106 -26.64 16.10 14.86
N ARG A 107 -25.38 15.72 15.05
CA ARG A 107 -24.30 16.17 14.17
C ARG A 107 -24.44 15.41 12.86
N GLU A 108 -24.95 16.09 11.84
CA GLU A 108 -25.33 15.59 10.51
C GLU A 108 -24.23 14.82 9.74
N ASN A 109 -23.01 14.68 10.28
CA ASN A 109 -21.86 14.02 9.64
C ASN A 109 -21.19 12.90 10.47
N CYS A 110 -21.76 12.47 11.59
CA CYS A 110 -21.24 11.30 12.33
C CYS A 110 -21.95 10.01 11.89
N ASN A 111 -21.33 9.29 10.94
CA ASN A 111 -21.77 7.95 10.57
C ASN A 111 -21.38 6.91 11.65
N LEU A 112 -22.25 6.74 12.65
CA LEU A 112 -22.55 5.57 13.50
C LEU A 112 -22.33 5.59 15.03
N ARG A 113 -23.25 4.81 15.63
CA ARG A 113 -23.62 4.43 17.00
C ARG A 113 -22.54 4.39 18.09
N CYS A 114 -22.95 4.92 19.26
CA CYS A 114 -22.40 4.72 20.60
C CYS A 114 -21.57 3.43 20.77
N THR A 115 -20.29 3.58 21.14
CA THR A 115 -19.35 2.50 21.50
C THR A 115 -19.72 1.73 22.77
N LYS A 116 -20.96 1.87 23.27
CA LYS A 116 -21.35 1.60 24.67
C LYS A 116 -20.28 2.12 25.63
N SER A 117 -19.84 3.35 25.38
CA SER A 117 -19.28 4.34 26.32
C SER A 117 -19.70 5.76 25.88
N HIS A 118 -20.72 5.88 25.03
CA HIS A 118 -21.20 7.13 24.42
C HIS A 118 -20.14 7.97 23.68
N HIS A 119 -19.04 7.35 23.25
CA HIS A 119 -18.07 8.03 22.39
C HIS A 119 -18.48 7.91 20.93
N TRP A 120 -18.39 9.02 20.20
CA TRP A 120 -18.70 9.12 18.78
C TRP A 120 -17.40 9.14 17.98
N LEU A 121 -17.12 8.07 17.25
CA LEU A 121 -15.94 7.95 16.41
C LEU A 121 -16.37 7.99 14.95
N HIS A 122 -15.60 8.67 14.12
CA HIS A 122 -15.82 8.60 12.68
C HIS A 122 -15.40 7.22 12.16
N ARG A 123 -16.10 6.73 11.13
CA ARG A 123 -15.71 5.47 10.46
C ARG A 123 -14.25 5.48 10.02
N LYS A 124 -13.79 6.63 9.53
CA LYS A 124 -12.40 6.84 9.13
C LYS A 124 -11.45 6.58 10.30
N THR A 125 -11.66 7.22 11.46
CA THR A 125 -10.84 7.01 12.68
C THR A 125 -10.77 5.54 13.11
N ILE A 126 -11.87 4.80 13.00
CA ILE A 126 -11.89 3.37 13.36
C ILE A 126 -11.07 2.53 12.36
N ALA A 127 -11.14 2.86 11.07
CA ALA A 127 -10.34 2.20 10.05
C ALA A 127 -8.84 2.53 10.20
N ASP A 128 -8.51 3.82 10.38
CA ASP A 128 -7.14 4.31 10.60
C ASP A 128 -6.52 3.62 11.84
N ALA A 129 -7.31 3.34 12.89
CA ALA A 129 -6.86 2.58 14.06
C ALA A 129 -6.55 1.10 13.75
N VAL A 130 -7.27 0.46 12.81
CA VAL A 130 -6.95 -0.90 12.36
C VAL A 130 -5.60 -0.90 11.64
N GLU A 131 -5.38 0.03 10.72
CA GLU A 131 -4.10 0.19 10.01
C GLU A 131 -2.98 0.46 11.01
N SER A 132 -3.21 1.36 11.96
CA SER A 132 -2.25 1.66 13.02
C SER A 132 -1.90 0.43 13.87
N LEU A 133 -2.89 -0.40 14.23
CA LEU A 133 -2.61 -1.66 14.91
C LEU A 133 -1.76 -2.60 14.03
N VAL A 134 -2.08 -2.75 12.74
CA VAL A 134 -1.24 -3.52 11.80
C VAL A 134 0.21 -3.01 11.84
N GLY A 135 0.42 -1.70 11.76
CA GLY A 135 1.73 -1.07 11.85
C GLY A 135 2.44 -1.35 13.17
N ALA A 136 1.73 -1.30 14.31
CA ALA A 136 2.30 -1.59 15.62
C ALA A 136 2.72 -3.06 15.78
N PHE A 137 1.88 -4.01 15.34
CA PHE A 137 2.22 -5.44 15.34
C PHE A 137 3.41 -5.73 14.42
N LEU A 138 3.49 -5.05 13.28
CA LEU A 138 4.61 -5.15 12.35
C LEU A 138 5.93 -4.68 12.99
N VAL A 139 5.93 -3.53 13.67
CA VAL A 139 7.12 -2.97 14.31
C VAL A 139 7.57 -3.83 15.49
N GLU A 140 6.65 -4.34 16.31
CA GLU A 140 6.98 -5.14 17.49
C GLU A 140 7.45 -6.56 17.12
N GLY A 141 6.73 -7.24 16.23
CA GLY A 141 6.89 -8.68 16.01
C GLY A 141 7.05 -9.09 14.55
N GLY A 142 7.30 -8.14 13.65
CA GLY A 142 7.51 -8.38 12.22
C GLY A 142 6.28 -8.97 11.52
N PHE A 143 6.51 -9.61 10.38
CA PHE A 143 5.43 -10.11 9.52
C PHE A 143 4.57 -11.16 10.23
N LYS A 144 5.18 -12.00 11.09
CA LYS A 144 4.46 -13.04 11.82
C LYS A 144 3.39 -12.45 12.74
N ALA A 145 3.74 -11.40 13.48
CA ALA A 145 2.80 -10.73 14.39
C ALA A 145 1.73 -9.96 13.61
N ALA A 146 2.12 -9.25 12.54
CA ALA A 146 1.18 -8.54 11.69
C ALA A 146 0.17 -9.50 11.01
N PHE A 147 0.62 -10.65 10.50
CA PHE A 147 -0.27 -11.67 9.91
C PHE A 147 -1.22 -12.25 10.95
N ALA A 148 -0.74 -12.54 12.17
CA ALA A 148 -1.59 -13.00 13.25
C ALA A 148 -2.71 -11.99 13.57
N PHE A 149 -2.40 -10.70 13.57
CA PHE A 149 -3.41 -9.64 13.75
C PHE A 149 -4.38 -9.56 12.57
N LEU A 150 -3.90 -9.64 11.32
CA LEU A 150 -4.76 -9.63 10.13
C LEU A 150 -5.72 -10.82 10.11
N HIS A 151 -5.26 -12.02 10.43
CA HIS A 151 -6.11 -13.19 10.58
C HIS A 151 -7.14 -13.01 11.70
N TRP A 152 -6.71 -12.45 12.83
CA TRP A 152 -7.61 -12.18 13.94
C TRP A 152 -8.70 -11.16 13.56
N VAL A 153 -8.35 -10.06 12.87
CA VAL A 153 -9.33 -9.05 12.45
C VAL A 153 -10.25 -9.55 11.34
N GLY A 154 -9.81 -10.55 10.55
CA GLY A 154 -10.61 -11.24 9.55
C GLY A 154 -10.18 -11.00 8.10
N ILE A 155 -8.92 -10.61 7.89
CA ILE A 155 -8.32 -10.45 6.55
C ILE A 155 -7.41 -11.65 6.32
N ASP A 156 -7.73 -12.45 5.31
CA ASP A 156 -6.89 -13.56 4.87
C ASP A 156 -5.76 -13.04 3.97
N VAL A 157 -4.53 -13.38 4.32
CA VAL A 157 -3.32 -13.01 3.56
C VAL A 157 -2.46 -14.23 3.24
N ASP A 158 -2.90 -15.43 3.63
CA ASP A 158 -2.17 -16.66 3.38
C ASP A 158 -2.31 -17.07 1.91
N PHE A 159 -1.27 -17.68 1.36
CA PHE A 159 -1.31 -18.25 0.02
C PHE A 159 -0.72 -19.65 0.07
N LYS A 160 -1.14 -20.51 -0.86
CA LYS A 160 -0.61 -21.87 -0.97
C LYS A 160 0.72 -21.83 -1.74
N ASP A 161 1.69 -22.65 -1.34
CA ASP A 161 2.93 -22.81 -2.10
C ASP A 161 2.65 -23.21 -3.55
N SER A 162 1.61 -24.01 -3.80
CA SER A 162 1.17 -24.35 -5.16
C SER A 162 0.83 -23.14 -6.02
N SER A 163 0.28 -22.08 -5.41
CA SER A 163 -0.03 -20.84 -6.13
C SER A 163 1.24 -20.09 -6.52
N LEU A 164 2.25 -20.06 -5.63
CA LEU A 164 3.56 -19.51 -5.96
C LEU A 164 4.23 -20.28 -7.09
N TYR A 165 4.30 -21.61 -6.99
CA TYR A 165 4.92 -22.44 -8.03
C TYR A 165 4.21 -22.32 -9.37
N ARG A 166 2.88 -22.19 -9.39
CA ARG A 166 2.14 -21.94 -10.64
C ARG A 166 2.56 -20.65 -11.33
N VAL A 167 2.69 -19.55 -10.58
CA VAL A 167 3.18 -18.27 -11.15
C VAL A 167 4.59 -18.43 -11.69
N LEU A 168 5.47 -19.10 -10.94
CA LEU A 168 6.85 -19.35 -11.37
C LEU A 168 6.91 -20.23 -12.63
N ASP A 169 6.12 -21.30 -12.69
CA ASP A 169 6.06 -22.20 -13.83
C ASP A 169 5.47 -21.51 -15.06
N ALA A 170 4.39 -20.74 -14.88
CA ALA A 170 3.76 -19.95 -15.94
C ALA A 170 4.74 -18.94 -16.55
N SER A 171 5.60 -18.33 -15.75
CA SER A 171 6.63 -17.39 -16.24
C SER A 171 7.60 -18.03 -17.24
N SER A 172 7.77 -19.36 -17.22
CA SER A 172 8.68 -20.08 -18.13
C SER A 172 8.32 -19.89 -19.61
N ILE A 173 7.06 -19.58 -19.92
CA ILE A 173 6.66 -19.26 -21.30
C ILE A 173 7.42 -18.04 -21.84
N ASN A 174 7.80 -17.10 -20.97
CA ASN A 174 8.53 -15.88 -21.33
C ASN A 174 9.98 -16.14 -21.74
N LEU A 175 10.52 -17.35 -21.51
CA LEU A 175 11.88 -17.71 -21.94
C LEU A 175 12.06 -17.65 -23.47
N SER A 176 10.98 -17.72 -24.25
CA SER A 176 11.01 -17.49 -25.70
C SER A 176 11.50 -16.08 -26.08
N LEU A 177 11.41 -15.12 -25.16
CA LEU A 177 11.82 -13.72 -25.36
C LEU A 177 13.31 -13.49 -25.22
N THR A 178 14.10 -14.51 -24.88
CA THR A 178 15.57 -14.44 -24.83
C THR A 178 16.21 -13.97 -26.15
N ASN A 179 15.53 -14.14 -27.28
CA ASN A 179 15.98 -13.61 -28.58
C ASN A 179 15.80 -12.08 -28.71
N HIS A 180 14.98 -11.46 -27.87
CA HIS A 180 14.67 -10.02 -27.93
C HIS A 180 15.48 -9.20 -26.92
N THR A 181 16.10 -9.83 -25.93
CA THR A 181 16.78 -9.14 -24.82
C THR A 181 17.88 -10.02 -24.25
N ASP A 182 19.07 -9.46 -24.08
CA ASP A 182 20.18 -10.12 -23.41
C ASP A 182 19.91 -10.15 -21.89
N VAL A 183 19.52 -11.32 -21.39
CA VAL A 183 19.18 -11.50 -19.97
C VAL A 183 20.44 -11.50 -19.10
N ASP A 184 21.58 -11.98 -19.62
CA ASP A 184 22.79 -12.08 -18.81
C ASP A 184 23.39 -10.68 -18.57
N GLU A 185 23.39 -9.82 -19.61
CA GLU A 185 23.77 -8.40 -19.46
C GLU A 185 22.81 -7.66 -18.52
N LEU A 186 21.51 -7.95 -18.58
CA LEU A 186 20.51 -7.36 -17.69
C LEU A 186 20.69 -7.81 -16.23
N GLU A 187 21.01 -9.09 -15.99
CA GLU A 187 21.31 -9.62 -14.66
C GLU A 187 22.57 -8.97 -14.07
N GLU A 188 23.61 -8.77 -14.90
CA GLU A 188 24.83 -8.05 -14.51
C GLU A 188 24.53 -6.59 -14.17
N LEU A 189 23.73 -5.91 -15.00
CA LEU A 189 23.33 -4.51 -14.78
C LEU A 189 22.55 -4.32 -13.48
N ILE A 190 21.63 -5.24 -13.17
CA ILE A 190 20.83 -5.23 -11.93
C ILE A 190 21.67 -5.69 -10.72
N GLY A 191 22.70 -6.50 -10.95
CA GLY A 191 23.50 -7.12 -9.90
C GLY A 191 22.77 -8.27 -9.19
N TYR A 192 21.88 -8.96 -9.90
CA TYR A 192 21.09 -10.07 -9.35
C TYR A 192 20.85 -11.18 -10.38
N ASN A 193 21.10 -12.43 -9.98
CA ASN A 193 20.90 -13.60 -10.81
C ASN A 193 19.52 -14.23 -10.50
N PHE A 194 18.61 -14.20 -11.47
CA PHE A 194 17.27 -14.73 -11.33
C PHE A 194 17.26 -16.25 -11.52
N LYS A 195 16.72 -16.95 -10.52
CA LYS A 195 16.44 -18.40 -10.64
C LYS A 195 15.38 -18.68 -11.71
N HIS A 196 14.38 -17.81 -11.83
CA HIS A 196 13.28 -17.92 -12.80
C HIS A 196 13.34 -16.75 -13.78
N LYS A 197 14.16 -16.89 -14.83
CA LYS A 197 14.40 -15.83 -15.84
C LYS A 197 13.13 -15.38 -16.59
N GLY A 198 12.09 -16.21 -16.59
CA GLY A 198 10.80 -15.85 -17.16
C GLY A 198 10.14 -14.62 -16.53
N LEU A 199 10.36 -14.38 -15.22
CA LEU A 199 9.82 -13.23 -14.51
C LEU A 199 10.49 -11.92 -14.91
N ILE A 200 11.82 -11.92 -15.04
CA ILE A 200 12.54 -10.72 -15.45
C ILE A 200 12.21 -10.38 -16.90
N LEU A 201 12.07 -11.38 -17.78
CA LEU A 201 11.61 -11.16 -19.15
C LEU A 201 10.20 -10.54 -19.18
N GLU A 202 9.25 -11.07 -18.40
CA GLU A 202 7.89 -10.48 -18.28
C GLU A 202 7.90 -9.02 -17.83
N ALA A 203 8.76 -8.69 -16.86
CA ALA A 203 8.89 -7.33 -16.32
C ALA A 203 9.36 -6.31 -17.37
N PHE A 204 9.97 -6.76 -18.47
CA PHE A 204 10.43 -5.92 -19.57
C PHE A 204 9.54 -5.98 -20.81
N VAL A 205 8.38 -6.64 -20.78
CA VAL A 205 7.43 -6.67 -21.90
C VAL A 205 6.34 -5.61 -21.72
N HIS A 206 6.33 -4.62 -22.60
CA HIS A 206 5.29 -3.60 -22.65
C HIS A 206 4.00 -4.12 -23.32
N PRO A 207 2.78 -3.70 -22.89
CA PRO A 207 1.50 -4.11 -23.48
C PRO A 207 1.33 -3.91 -25.00
N SER A 208 2.18 -3.11 -25.62
CA SER A 208 2.18 -2.93 -27.09
C SER A 208 2.77 -4.13 -27.84
N PHE A 209 3.52 -4.99 -27.17
CA PHE A 209 4.16 -6.16 -27.76
C PHE A 209 3.22 -7.38 -27.73
N ASN A 210 2.31 -7.46 -28.72
CA ASN A 210 1.29 -8.52 -28.80
C ASN A 210 1.78 -9.81 -29.50
N LYS A 211 3.09 -9.94 -29.75
CA LYS A 211 3.69 -11.08 -30.48
C LYS A 211 3.99 -12.28 -29.58
N HIS A 212 3.65 -12.19 -28.29
CA HIS A 212 3.95 -13.18 -27.27
C HIS A 212 2.74 -13.46 -26.39
N SER A 213 2.59 -14.71 -25.95
CA SER A 213 1.43 -15.19 -25.20
C SER A 213 1.61 -15.16 -23.68
N GLY A 214 2.81 -14.85 -23.18
CA GLY A 214 3.14 -14.89 -21.74
C GLY A 214 2.75 -13.66 -20.93
N GLY A 215 2.03 -12.71 -21.53
CA GLY A 215 1.59 -11.50 -20.87
C GLY A 215 2.61 -10.37 -20.95
N CYS A 216 2.37 -9.34 -20.13
CA CYS A 216 3.15 -8.11 -20.06
C CYS A 216 3.32 -7.71 -18.59
N TYR A 217 4.15 -6.68 -18.33
CA TYR A 217 4.53 -6.31 -16.97
C TYR A 217 3.39 -5.84 -16.07
N GLN A 218 2.18 -5.55 -16.58
CA GLN A 218 1.11 -4.87 -15.82
C GLN A 218 0.74 -5.55 -14.49
N LYS A 219 0.76 -6.88 -14.44
CA LYS A 219 0.50 -7.60 -13.17
C LYS A 219 1.67 -7.50 -12.20
N LEU A 220 2.90 -7.44 -12.72
CA LEU A 220 4.10 -7.22 -11.93
C LEU A 220 4.20 -5.76 -11.46
N GLU A 221 3.73 -4.80 -12.26
CA GLU A 221 3.58 -3.38 -11.89
C GLU A 221 2.62 -3.24 -10.70
N PHE A 222 1.43 -3.86 -10.76
CA PHE A 222 0.49 -3.89 -9.63
C PHE A 222 1.13 -4.33 -8.30
N LEU A 223 1.94 -5.40 -8.35
CA LEU A 223 2.63 -5.92 -7.18
C LEU A 223 3.82 -5.02 -6.78
N GLY A 224 4.58 -4.57 -7.77
CA GLY A 224 5.78 -3.74 -7.63
C GLY A 224 5.48 -2.40 -6.98
N ASP A 225 4.37 -1.76 -7.35
CA ASP A 225 3.90 -0.51 -6.74
C ASP A 225 3.66 -0.68 -5.25
N ALA A 226 2.99 -1.77 -4.85
CA ALA A 226 2.72 -2.04 -3.45
C ALA A 226 4.00 -2.40 -2.68
N VAL A 227 4.95 -3.09 -3.32
CA VAL A 227 6.27 -3.38 -2.75
C VAL A 227 7.06 -2.09 -2.52
N LEU A 228 7.14 -1.21 -3.53
CA LEU A 228 7.86 0.06 -3.43
C LEU A 228 7.22 0.99 -2.40
N GLU A 229 5.89 1.10 -2.40
CA GLU A 229 5.16 1.90 -1.42
C GLU A 229 5.50 1.43 0.01
N TYR A 230 5.46 0.13 0.27
CA TYR A 230 5.79 -0.43 1.58
C TYR A 230 7.27 -0.24 1.95
N LEU A 231 8.21 -0.56 1.05
CA LEU A 231 9.64 -0.47 1.36
C LEU A 231 10.08 0.97 1.64
N ILE A 232 9.63 1.93 0.83
CA ILE A 232 9.96 3.35 1.04
C ILE A 232 9.29 3.86 2.32
N THR A 233 8.03 3.51 2.58
CA THR A 233 7.34 3.92 3.81
C THR A 233 8.02 3.32 5.05
N SER A 234 8.39 2.05 5.02
CA SER A 234 9.11 1.35 6.08
C SER A 234 10.49 1.97 6.34
N TYR A 235 11.22 2.31 5.26
CA TYR A 235 12.48 3.04 5.35
C TYR A 235 12.31 4.42 5.99
N LEU A 236 11.37 5.24 5.49
CA LEU A 236 11.13 6.58 6.01
C LEU A 236 10.69 6.57 7.47
N TYR A 237 9.81 5.63 7.83
CA TYR A 237 9.35 5.42 9.21
C TYR A 237 10.53 5.10 10.15
N SER A 238 11.44 4.25 9.72
CA SER A 238 12.54 3.74 10.55
C SER A 238 13.75 4.69 10.60
N ALA A 239 14.13 5.26 9.46
CA ALA A 239 15.29 6.12 9.33
C ALA A 239 15.06 7.53 9.90
N TYR A 240 13.80 7.99 9.91
CA TYR A 240 13.44 9.33 10.36
C TYR A 240 12.31 9.29 11.41
N PRO A 241 12.64 8.96 12.68
CA PRO A 241 11.66 8.82 13.75
C PRO A 241 10.91 10.11 14.09
N ASP A 242 11.51 11.27 13.82
CA ASP A 242 10.96 12.59 14.14
C ASP A 242 10.05 13.16 13.04
N LEU A 243 9.94 12.49 11.88
CA LEU A 243 9.05 12.95 10.82
C LEU A 243 7.60 12.76 11.19
N LYS A 244 6.82 13.81 10.95
CA LYS A 244 5.37 13.77 11.05
C LYS A 244 4.78 12.91 9.92
N PRO A 245 3.62 12.28 10.15
CA PRO A 245 2.91 11.45 9.16
C PRO A 245 2.69 12.15 7.81
N GLY A 246 2.31 13.43 7.83
CA GLY A 246 2.19 14.24 6.61
C GLY A 246 3.51 14.35 5.84
N GLN A 247 4.63 14.55 6.54
CA GLN A 247 5.96 14.64 5.91
C GLN A 247 6.41 13.29 5.34
N ILE A 248 6.09 12.18 6.01
CA ILE A 248 6.35 10.83 5.48
C ILE A 248 5.56 10.63 4.19
N THR A 249 4.29 11.04 4.17
CA THR A 249 3.42 10.95 3.00
C THR A 249 3.94 11.81 1.84
N ASP A 250 4.36 13.05 2.12
CA ASP A 250 4.93 13.96 1.12
C ASP A 250 6.21 13.36 0.51
N LEU A 251 7.17 12.96 1.36
CA LEU A 251 8.42 12.34 0.90
C LEU A 251 8.17 11.04 0.13
N LYS A 252 7.22 10.22 0.58
CA LYS A 252 6.80 9.00 -0.13
C LYS A 252 6.32 9.34 -1.54
N SER A 253 5.44 10.34 -1.68
CA SER A 253 4.88 10.74 -2.98
C SER A 253 5.93 11.30 -3.95
N LEU A 254 6.99 11.93 -3.43
CA LEU A 254 8.12 12.41 -4.23
C LEU A 254 9.06 11.27 -4.64
N ALA A 255 9.32 10.32 -3.72
CA ALA A 255 10.22 9.20 -3.97
C ALA A 255 9.60 8.15 -4.90
N VAL A 256 8.33 7.80 -4.68
CA VAL A 256 7.57 6.81 -5.44
C VAL A 256 6.60 7.54 -6.38
N SER A 257 7.18 8.14 -7.42
CA SER A 257 6.41 8.79 -8.49
C SER A 257 6.87 8.26 -9.85
N ASN A 258 5.99 8.30 -10.85
CA ASN A 258 6.33 7.89 -12.21
C ASN A 258 7.55 8.64 -12.76
N ASN A 259 7.65 9.94 -12.51
CA ASN A 259 8.78 10.75 -12.98
C ASN A 259 10.08 10.33 -12.28
N SER A 260 10.06 10.16 -10.96
CA SER A 260 11.22 9.76 -10.16
C SER A 260 11.71 8.37 -10.58
N LEU A 261 10.79 7.41 -10.75
CA LEU A 261 11.11 6.05 -11.16
C LEU A 261 11.59 5.99 -12.61
N ALA A 262 10.99 6.76 -13.52
CA ALA A 262 11.45 6.86 -14.90
C ALA A 262 12.85 7.48 -14.98
N TYR A 263 13.15 8.49 -14.16
CA TYR A 263 14.48 9.07 -14.06
C TYR A 263 15.52 8.03 -13.64
N VAL A 264 15.21 7.26 -12.59
CA VAL A 264 16.07 6.16 -12.14
C VAL A 264 16.24 5.10 -13.23
N ALA A 265 15.16 4.73 -13.92
CA ALA A 265 15.20 3.74 -14.99
C ALA A 265 16.14 4.14 -16.14
N VAL A 266 16.10 5.42 -16.55
CA VAL A 266 17.00 5.97 -17.57
C VAL A 266 18.43 6.08 -17.05
N GLN A 267 18.62 6.59 -15.83
CA GLN A 267 19.94 6.77 -15.23
C GLN A 267 20.66 5.42 -15.07
N LYS A 268 19.91 4.36 -14.74
CA LYS A 268 20.43 2.99 -14.64
C LYS A 268 20.48 2.27 -15.98
N GLY A 269 19.95 2.85 -17.06
CA GLY A 269 20.00 2.28 -18.41
C GLY A 269 19.09 1.06 -18.62
N ILE A 270 18.22 0.73 -17.65
CA ILE A 270 17.35 -0.45 -17.75
C ILE A 270 16.27 -0.29 -18.83
N HIS A 271 15.88 0.94 -19.15
CA HIS A 271 14.87 1.23 -20.19
C HIS A 271 15.25 0.71 -21.59
N LYS A 272 16.54 0.44 -21.82
CA LYS A 272 17.07 -0.11 -23.08
C LYS A 272 16.62 -1.56 -23.32
N TYR A 273 16.37 -2.31 -22.25
CA TYR A 273 15.94 -3.71 -22.30
C TYR A 273 14.42 -3.85 -22.46
N LEU A 274 13.67 -2.73 -22.51
CA LEU A 274 12.22 -2.75 -22.65
C LEU A 274 11.79 -3.22 -24.05
N ILE A 275 11.15 -4.39 -24.09
CA ILE A 275 10.55 -5.02 -25.27
C ILE A 275 9.21 -4.33 -25.57
N LYS A 276 9.11 -3.69 -26.74
CA LYS A 276 7.98 -2.86 -27.16
C LYS A 276 7.89 -2.80 -28.68
N ASP A 277 6.68 -2.62 -29.20
CA ASP A 277 6.40 -2.42 -30.64
C ASP A 277 5.81 -1.03 -30.97
N SER A 278 5.66 -0.15 -29.97
CA SER A 278 5.04 1.16 -30.14
C SER A 278 6.05 2.25 -30.53
N ASN A 279 5.89 2.81 -31.72
CA ASN A 279 6.70 3.96 -32.18
C ASN A 279 6.50 5.20 -31.30
N TYR A 280 5.29 5.40 -30.80
CA TYR A 280 4.98 6.52 -29.90
C TYR A 280 5.79 6.40 -28.60
N LEU A 281 5.75 5.22 -27.97
CA LEU A 281 6.48 4.96 -26.73
C LEU A 281 7.99 5.11 -26.93
N SER A 282 8.54 4.55 -28.02
CA SER A 282 9.96 4.68 -28.33
C SER A 282 10.38 6.15 -28.51
N THR A 283 9.55 6.96 -29.16
CA THR A 283 9.81 8.40 -29.33
C THR A 283 9.77 9.13 -27.99
N ALA A 284 8.78 8.83 -27.14
CA ALA A 284 8.65 9.43 -25.82
C ALA A 284 9.83 9.06 -24.90
N VAL A 285 10.21 7.79 -24.86
CA VAL A 285 11.38 7.30 -24.10
C VAL A 285 12.66 7.98 -24.57
N ASN A 286 12.90 8.07 -25.88
CA ASN A 286 14.08 8.73 -26.43
C ASN A 286 14.11 10.23 -26.10
N LYS A 287 12.96 10.92 -26.15
CA LYS A 287 12.86 12.34 -25.78
C LYS A 287 13.20 12.54 -24.30
N PHE A 288 12.68 11.67 -23.44
CA PHE A 288 12.93 11.70 -22.00
C PHE A 288 14.40 11.37 -21.66
N GLU A 289 14.98 10.36 -22.31
CA GLU A 289 16.40 10.01 -22.15
C GLU A 289 17.33 11.16 -22.56
N ASN A 290 17.05 11.80 -23.70
CA ASN A 290 17.81 12.96 -24.15
C ASN A 290 17.75 14.11 -23.15
N TYR A 291 16.56 14.39 -22.61
CA TYR A 291 16.38 15.43 -21.58
C TYR A 291 17.18 15.12 -20.31
N ILE A 292 17.15 13.88 -19.81
CA ILE A 292 17.88 13.49 -18.59
C ILE A 292 19.39 13.67 -18.76
N ARG A 293 19.91 13.37 -19.96
CA ARG A 293 21.33 13.49 -20.29
C ARG A 293 21.81 14.94 -20.48
N LEU A 294 20.90 15.91 -20.61
CA LEU A 294 21.29 17.32 -20.70
C LEU A 294 22.00 17.77 -19.40
N PRO A 295 23.02 18.64 -19.51
CA PRO A 295 23.58 19.34 -18.37
C PRO A 295 22.49 20.12 -17.61
N ASN A 296 22.61 20.25 -16.29
CA ASN A 296 21.62 20.97 -15.48
C ASN A 296 21.40 22.42 -15.96
N SER A 297 22.46 23.08 -16.44
CA SER A 297 22.38 24.44 -17.02
C SER A 297 21.50 24.55 -18.27
N GLU A 298 21.30 23.44 -18.99
CA GLU A 298 20.47 23.40 -20.21
C GLU A 298 19.06 22.89 -19.92
N LYS A 299 18.86 22.14 -18.83
CA LYS A 299 17.53 21.68 -18.39
C LYS A 299 16.61 22.84 -18.01
N ASP A 300 17.14 23.91 -17.43
CA ASP A 300 16.37 25.10 -17.07
C ASP A 300 15.84 25.87 -18.29
N LEU A 301 16.37 25.58 -19.49
CA LEU A 301 16.02 26.23 -20.76
C LEU A 301 15.04 25.40 -21.60
N VAL A 302 14.71 24.18 -21.18
CA VAL A 302 13.91 23.23 -21.96
C VAL A 302 12.76 22.72 -21.10
N GLU A 303 11.55 22.72 -21.67
CA GLU A 303 10.37 22.16 -21.00
C GLU A 303 10.54 20.66 -20.73
N GLU A 304 10.29 20.25 -19.47
CA GLU A 304 10.39 18.86 -19.06
C GLU A 304 9.42 17.99 -19.87
N PRO A 305 9.91 16.97 -20.59
CA PRO A 305 9.03 16.08 -21.33
C PRO A 305 8.15 15.27 -20.38
N ALA A 306 6.90 15.04 -20.77
CA ALA A 306 6.01 14.14 -20.04
C ALA A 306 6.66 12.76 -19.88
N CYS A 307 6.53 12.17 -18.68
CA CYS A 307 7.01 10.82 -18.41
C CYS A 307 6.39 9.83 -19.41
N PRO A 308 7.21 9.01 -20.09
CA PRO A 308 6.70 7.96 -20.95
C PRO A 308 5.90 6.97 -20.09
N LYS A 309 4.66 6.73 -20.49
CA LYS A 309 3.77 5.71 -19.94
C LYS A 309 3.45 4.69 -21.01
#